data_AF-A0A969WPN5-F1
#
_entry.id   AF-A0A969WPN5-F1
#
_cell.length_a   1.000
_cell.length_b   1.000
_cell.length_c   1.000
_cell.angle_alpha   90.00
_cell.angle_beta   90.00
_cell.angle_gamma   90.00
#
_symmetry.space_group_name_H-M   'P 1'
#
loop_
_entity.id
_entity.type
_entity.pdbx_description
1 polymer ?
#
loop_
_entity_poly.entity_id
_entity_poly.type
_entity_poly.pdbx_seq_one_letter_code
_entity_poly.pdbx_strand_id
1 'polypeptide(L)'
;MDKNSMMYWYPFAELTDIPMPKTIIIWVGNFNLLNMLDNHKPLPNHIINFIKLGAEEIGYPLFLRTDHASAKHDWKNTCYVPSEDVLMQHVYEVVEFNSMAGIIGLPFQAIVLREYIPLESAFTAFRGDMPVAKERRYFIRDGQVECHHPYWIEEAIKKETTTLPENWQELLKELNKEDEEEINLLTFYAEQLGKYLRQYWSVDFAKGKDGKWYFIDAALGEQSWHPPCPKNKMP
;
A
#
# COMPACT_ATOMS: atom_id res chain seq x y z
N MET A 1 -17.50 10.05 0.24
CA MET A 1 -16.52 8.99 0.56
C MET A 1 -15.15 9.59 0.36
N ASP A 2 -14.21 9.34 1.28
CA ASP A 2 -12.82 9.79 1.12
C ASP A 2 -12.23 9.13 -0.14
N LYS A 3 -11.55 9.92 -0.99
CA LYS A 3 -10.99 9.42 -2.25
C LYS A 3 -9.73 8.58 -2.06
N ASN A 4 -8.99 8.78 -0.97
CA ASN A 4 -7.83 7.96 -0.65
C ASN A 4 -8.23 6.60 -0.06
N SER A 5 -9.48 6.46 0.38
CA SER A 5 -9.99 5.17 0.81
C SER A 5 -9.97 4.18 -0.34
N MET A 6 -9.42 3.00 -0.10
CA MET A 6 -9.47 1.87 -1.02
C MET A 6 -10.89 1.47 -1.38
N MET A 7 -11.87 1.72 -0.51
CA MET A 7 -13.28 1.52 -0.84
C MET A 7 -13.77 2.43 -1.97
N TYR A 8 -13.10 3.56 -2.22
CA TYR A 8 -13.40 4.47 -3.31
C TYR A 8 -12.73 4.04 -4.62
N TRP A 9 -11.41 3.82 -4.61
CA TRP A 9 -10.66 3.60 -5.85
C TRP A 9 -10.59 2.14 -6.30
N TYR A 10 -10.70 1.17 -5.39
CA TYR A 10 -10.58 -0.25 -5.74
C TYR A 10 -11.65 -0.72 -6.74
N PRO A 11 -12.94 -0.34 -6.62
CA PRO A 11 -13.94 -0.72 -7.61
C PRO A 11 -13.64 -0.22 -9.03
N PHE A 12 -12.91 0.89 -9.17
CA PHE A 12 -12.48 1.39 -10.48
C PHE A 12 -11.29 0.61 -11.04
N ALA A 13 -10.37 0.19 -10.17
CA ALA A 13 -9.26 -0.66 -10.56
C ALA A 13 -9.75 -2.02 -11.09
N GLU A 14 -10.79 -2.59 -10.48
CA GLU A 14 -11.41 -3.85 -10.92
C GLU A 14 -12.03 -3.78 -12.32
N LEU A 15 -12.24 -2.58 -12.89
CA LEU A 15 -12.70 -2.38 -14.27
C LEU A 15 -11.56 -2.40 -15.30
N THR A 16 -10.34 -2.73 -14.87
CA THR A 16 -9.15 -2.81 -15.71
C THR A 16 -8.59 -4.23 -15.72
N ASP A 17 -7.83 -4.57 -16.76
CA ASP A 17 -7.11 -5.85 -16.84
C ASP A 17 -5.72 -5.80 -16.17
N ILE A 18 -5.45 -4.78 -15.35
CA ILE A 18 -4.16 -4.60 -14.71
C ILE A 18 -4.00 -5.65 -13.60
N PRO A 19 -2.87 -6.38 -13.54
CA PRO A 19 -2.64 -7.33 -12.46
C PRO A 19 -2.71 -6.63 -11.10
N MET A 20 -3.45 -7.23 -10.18
CA MET A 20 -3.56 -6.77 -8.79
C MET A 20 -3.75 -7.98 -7.86
N PRO A 21 -3.32 -7.89 -6.60
CA PRO A 21 -3.57 -8.93 -5.61
C PRO A 21 -5.07 -9.22 -5.47
N LYS A 22 -5.44 -10.50 -5.35
CA LYS A 22 -6.80 -10.87 -4.88
C LYS A 22 -7.08 -10.12 -3.58
N THR A 23 -8.24 -9.49 -3.46
CA THR A 23 -8.56 -8.61 -2.33
C THR A 23 -9.94 -8.90 -1.79
N ILE A 24 -10.08 -8.87 -0.47
CA ILE A 24 -11.35 -8.87 0.25
C ILE A 24 -11.40 -7.64 1.14
N ILE A 25 -12.45 -6.82 0.97
CA ILE A 25 -12.70 -5.61 1.77
C ILE A 25 -13.84 -5.89 2.73
N ILE A 26 -13.57 -5.76 4.03
CA ILE A 26 -14.55 -6.00 5.09
C ILE A 26 -14.86 -4.65 5.74
N TRP A 27 -16.06 -4.14 5.48
CA TRP A 27 -16.54 -2.94 6.16
C TRP A 27 -16.80 -3.25 7.64
N VAL A 28 -16.14 -2.53 8.54
CA VAL A 28 -16.25 -2.71 9.99
C VAL A 28 -16.90 -1.50 10.65
N GLY A 29 -16.71 -0.32 10.08
CA GLY A 29 -17.11 0.97 10.63
C GLY A 29 -16.08 1.50 11.62
N ASN A 30 -15.74 2.78 11.49
CA ASN A 30 -14.70 3.45 12.28
C ASN A 30 -14.94 3.36 13.79
N PHE A 31 -16.19 3.48 14.24
CA PHE A 31 -16.54 3.33 15.65
C PHE A 31 -16.14 1.96 16.23
N ASN A 32 -16.39 0.87 15.50
CA ASN A 32 -16.00 -0.46 15.96
C ASN A 32 -14.48 -0.63 15.99
N LEU A 33 -13.78 -0.10 14.98
CA LEU A 33 -12.32 -0.17 14.91
C LEU A 33 -11.65 0.65 16.02
N LEU A 34 -12.13 1.86 16.30
CA LEU A 34 -11.58 2.71 17.36
C LEU A 34 -11.89 2.18 18.77
N ASN A 35 -13.09 1.61 18.98
CA ASN A 35 -13.44 1.00 20.28
C ASN A 35 -12.53 -0.16 20.66
N MET A 36 -11.92 -0.82 19.68
CA MET A 36 -10.93 -1.86 19.94
C MET A 36 -9.69 -1.33 20.66
N LEU A 37 -9.34 -0.06 20.42
CA LEU A 37 -8.21 0.61 21.04
C LEU A 37 -8.57 1.16 22.44
N ASP A 38 -9.64 1.96 22.54
CA ASP A 38 -9.91 2.81 23.71
C ASP A 38 -10.35 2.08 25.00
N ASN A 39 -10.56 0.77 24.96
CA ASN A 39 -10.93 -0.03 26.14
C ASN A 39 -10.51 -1.51 26.02
N HIS A 40 -9.65 -1.85 25.05
CA HIS A 40 -9.36 -3.24 24.67
C HIS A 40 -10.63 -4.09 24.46
N LYS A 41 -11.73 -3.48 24.01
CA LYS A 41 -12.97 -4.22 23.74
C LYS A 41 -12.78 -5.01 22.45
N PRO A 42 -12.95 -6.33 22.45
CA PRO A 42 -12.83 -7.09 21.23
C PRO A 42 -13.89 -6.61 20.21
N LEU A 43 -13.54 -6.69 18.92
CA LEU A 43 -14.52 -6.52 17.85
C LEU A 43 -15.69 -7.50 18.06
N PRO A 44 -16.92 -7.15 17.62
CA PRO A 44 -18.03 -8.09 17.65
C PRO A 44 -17.65 -9.42 16.99
N ASN A 45 -18.03 -10.55 17.60
CA ASN A 45 -17.64 -11.89 17.12
C ASN A 45 -17.96 -12.15 15.64
N HIS A 46 -19.06 -11.59 15.12
CA HIS A 46 -19.40 -11.72 13.71
C HIS A 46 -18.39 -11.00 12.79
N ILE A 47 -17.85 -9.85 13.19
CA ILE A 47 -16.79 -9.15 12.46
C ILE A 47 -15.50 -9.98 12.49
N ILE A 48 -15.13 -10.50 13.67
CA ILE A 48 -13.94 -11.37 13.80
C ILE A 48 -14.07 -12.58 12.88
N ASN A 49 -15.25 -13.22 12.86
CA ASN A 49 -15.51 -14.36 11.98
C ASN A 49 -15.42 -13.98 10.50
N PHE A 50 -15.92 -12.81 10.08
CA PHE A 50 -15.77 -12.35 8.70
C PHE A 50 -14.30 -12.10 8.33
N ILE A 51 -13.51 -11.52 9.24
CA ILE A 51 -12.07 -11.31 9.01
C ILE A 51 -11.36 -12.67 8.87
N LYS A 52 -11.64 -13.64 9.73
CA LYS A 52 -11.07 -14.98 9.66
C LYS A 52 -11.44 -15.71 8.37
N LEU A 53 -12.73 -15.70 8.00
CA LEU A 53 -13.20 -16.32 6.75
C LEU A 53 -12.57 -15.67 5.52
N GLY A 54 -12.45 -14.33 5.51
CA GLY A 54 -11.76 -13.61 4.44
C GLY A 54 -10.27 -13.98 4.36
N ALA A 55 -9.61 -14.16 5.51
CA ALA A 55 -8.21 -14.54 5.56
C ALA A 55 -7.99 -15.97 5.07
N GLU A 56 -8.89 -16.90 5.43
CA GLU A 56 -8.90 -18.27 4.91
C GLU A 56 -9.10 -18.29 3.38
N GLU A 57 -10.01 -17.47 2.85
CA GLU A 57 -10.28 -17.37 1.40
C GLU A 57 -9.12 -16.74 0.61
N ILE A 58 -8.34 -15.84 1.22
CA ILE A 58 -7.10 -15.30 0.62
C ILE A 58 -5.96 -16.31 0.74
N GLY A 59 -5.84 -16.99 1.88
CA GLY A 59 -4.72 -17.86 2.23
C GLY A 59 -3.56 -17.10 2.90
N TYR A 60 -2.69 -17.83 3.60
CA TYR A 60 -1.51 -17.27 4.26
C TYR A 60 -0.20 -17.63 3.51
N PRO A 61 0.83 -16.77 3.56
CA PRO A 61 0.81 -15.42 4.13
C PRO A 61 -0.14 -14.49 3.35
N LEU A 62 -0.69 -13.48 4.04
CA LEU A 62 -1.51 -12.42 3.42
C LEU A 62 -0.96 -11.03 3.73
N PHE A 63 -1.38 -10.06 2.93
CA PHE A 63 -1.12 -8.65 3.14
C PHE A 63 -2.35 -7.95 3.73
N LEU A 64 -2.21 -7.39 4.93
CA LEU A 64 -3.25 -6.71 5.69
C LEU A 64 -3.08 -5.19 5.61
N ARG A 65 -4.19 -4.46 5.43
CA ARG A 65 -4.23 -3.00 5.59
C ARG A 65 -5.61 -2.54 6.06
N THR A 66 -5.71 -1.28 6.47
CA THR A 66 -7.02 -0.60 6.43
C THR A 66 -7.30 -0.11 5.01
N ASP A 67 -8.48 0.45 4.79
CA ASP A 67 -8.76 1.15 3.54
C ASP A 67 -7.91 2.42 3.32
N HIS A 68 -7.05 2.84 4.26
CA HIS A 68 -6.17 4.00 4.07
C HIS A 68 -4.69 3.62 4.07
N ALA A 69 -4.19 2.92 5.09
CA ALA A 69 -2.76 2.61 5.20
C ALA A 69 -2.50 1.22 5.79
N SER A 70 -1.30 0.71 5.53
CA SER A 70 -0.87 -0.64 5.92
C SER A 70 0.15 -0.68 7.06
N ALA A 71 0.56 0.46 7.62
CA ALA A 71 1.60 0.52 8.66
C ALA A 71 2.94 -0.13 8.24
N LYS A 72 3.27 -0.11 6.94
CA LYS A 72 4.36 -0.91 6.35
C LYS A 72 5.75 -0.75 6.95
N HIS A 73 6.06 0.38 7.60
CA HIS A 73 7.36 0.55 8.26
C HIS A 73 7.54 -0.39 9.47
N ASP A 74 6.45 -0.99 9.97
CA ASP A 74 6.43 -2.04 10.99
C ASP A 74 5.98 -3.40 10.43
N TRP A 75 6.41 -3.69 9.20
CA TRP A 75 5.98 -4.80 8.35
C TRP A 75 5.67 -6.12 9.06
N LYS A 76 6.63 -6.69 9.80
CA LYS A 76 6.50 -8.00 10.46
C LYS A 76 5.45 -8.05 11.56
N ASN A 77 5.08 -6.90 12.15
CA ASN A 77 4.10 -6.82 13.24
C ASN A 77 2.74 -6.31 12.74
N THR A 78 2.62 -5.91 11.48
CA THR A 78 1.43 -5.24 10.93
C THR A 78 0.94 -5.89 9.64
N CYS A 79 1.32 -5.36 8.48
CA CYS A 79 0.72 -5.74 7.21
C CYS A 79 1.14 -7.11 6.68
N TYR A 80 2.25 -7.70 7.13
CA TYR A 80 2.60 -9.08 6.74
C TYR A 80 2.05 -10.06 7.75
N VAL A 81 1.03 -10.82 7.38
CA VAL A 81 0.37 -11.78 8.27
C VAL A 81 0.75 -13.20 7.83
N PRO A 82 1.70 -13.88 8.51
CA PRO A 82 2.21 -15.19 8.09
C PRO A 82 1.27 -16.36 8.41
N SER A 83 0.34 -16.22 9.36
CA SER A 83 -0.56 -17.29 9.79
C SER A 83 -1.79 -16.73 10.52
N GLU A 84 -2.79 -17.58 10.74
CA GLU A 84 -4.00 -17.21 11.47
C GLU A 84 -3.74 -16.81 12.94
N ASP A 85 -2.77 -17.46 13.60
CA ASP A 85 -2.49 -17.26 15.03
C ASP A 85 -2.13 -15.81 15.37
N VAL A 86 -1.60 -15.05 14.41
CA VAL A 86 -1.20 -13.65 14.58
C VAL A 86 -2.17 -12.66 13.93
N LEU A 87 -3.18 -13.13 13.19
CA LEU A 87 -4.08 -12.29 12.40
C LEU A 87 -4.71 -11.16 13.23
N MET A 88 -5.30 -11.48 14.38
CA MET A 88 -6.01 -10.47 15.17
C MET A 88 -5.07 -9.48 15.85
N GLN A 89 -3.85 -9.90 16.21
CA GLN A 89 -2.83 -8.97 16.68
C GLN A 89 -2.47 -7.98 15.57
N HIS A 90 -2.23 -8.47 14.36
CA HIS A 90 -1.89 -7.61 13.23
C HIS A 90 -3.03 -6.65 12.83
N VAL A 91 -4.30 -7.09 12.97
CA VAL A 91 -5.49 -6.23 12.84
C VAL A 91 -5.48 -5.12 13.88
N TYR A 92 -5.12 -5.42 15.13
CA TYR A 92 -4.98 -4.41 16.16
C TYR A 92 -3.89 -3.38 15.80
N GLU A 93 -2.69 -3.86 15.48
CA GLU A 93 -1.52 -3.02 15.20
C GLU A 93 -1.74 -2.10 13.98
N VAL A 94 -2.37 -2.60 12.91
CA VAL A 94 -2.65 -1.76 11.73
C VAL A 94 -3.72 -0.70 12.03
N VAL A 95 -4.70 -1.02 12.87
CA VAL A 95 -5.74 -0.07 13.30
C VAL A 95 -5.14 1.01 14.21
N GLU A 96 -4.28 0.62 15.16
CA GLU A 96 -3.57 1.54 16.04
C GLU A 96 -2.65 2.48 15.25
N PHE A 97 -1.88 1.96 14.29
CA PHE A 97 -1.09 2.82 13.40
C PHE A 97 -1.96 3.86 12.68
N ASN A 98 -3.08 3.43 12.09
CA ASN A 98 -3.94 4.32 11.33
C ASN A 98 -4.64 5.36 12.22
N SER A 99 -4.94 5.06 13.50
CA SER A 99 -5.52 6.02 14.44
C SER A 99 -4.50 7.07 14.91
N MET A 100 -3.21 6.73 14.93
CA MET A 100 -2.11 7.64 15.27
C MET A 100 -1.54 8.39 14.05
N ALA A 101 -1.89 8.00 12.83
CA ALA A 101 -1.40 8.63 11.61
C ALA A 101 -2.10 9.97 11.33
N GLY A 102 -1.33 11.03 11.06
CA GLY A 102 -1.85 12.38 10.89
C GLY A 102 -2.15 13.07 12.23
N ILE A 103 -2.85 14.22 12.20
CA ILE A 103 -3.13 15.02 13.42
C ILE A 103 -4.30 14.43 14.22
N ILE A 104 -5.28 13.84 13.54
CA ILE A 104 -6.54 13.33 14.13
C ILE A 104 -6.83 11.86 13.78
N GLY A 105 -5.82 11.12 13.31
CA GLY A 105 -6.02 9.79 12.74
C GLY A 105 -6.51 9.82 11.28
N LEU A 106 -6.36 8.71 10.57
CA LEU A 106 -6.93 8.52 9.25
C LEU A 106 -8.43 8.11 9.37
N PRO A 107 -9.30 8.49 8.41
CA PRO A 107 -10.74 8.22 8.51
C PRO A 107 -11.11 6.81 7.99
N PHE A 108 -10.39 5.78 8.43
CA PHE A 108 -10.55 4.40 7.98
C PHE A 108 -11.82 3.74 8.53
N GLN A 109 -12.40 2.83 7.74
CA GLN A 109 -13.69 2.19 7.98
C GLN A 109 -13.66 0.67 7.74
N ALA A 110 -12.63 0.16 7.07
CA ALA A 110 -12.56 -1.23 6.65
C ALA A 110 -11.22 -1.88 6.98
N ILE A 111 -11.27 -3.19 7.15
CA ILE A 111 -10.11 -4.08 7.11
C ILE A 111 -10.04 -4.68 5.72
N VAL A 112 -8.85 -4.64 5.12
CA VAL A 112 -8.60 -5.15 3.78
C VAL A 112 -7.56 -6.26 3.86
N LEU A 113 -7.94 -7.41 3.33
CA LEU A 113 -7.11 -8.61 3.23
C LEU A 113 -6.74 -8.79 1.77
N ARG A 114 -5.46 -8.93 1.47
CA ARG A 114 -4.96 -9.07 0.11
C ARG A 114 -4.03 -10.26 0.01
N GLU A 115 -4.03 -10.91 -1.14
CA GLU A 115 -3.02 -11.89 -1.51
C GLU A 115 -1.63 -11.29 -1.28
N TYR A 116 -0.77 -12.04 -0.61
CA TYR A 116 0.62 -11.66 -0.49
C TYR A 116 1.37 -11.97 -1.78
N ILE A 117 1.87 -10.92 -2.44
CA ILE A 117 2.75 -11.06 -3.60
C ILE A 117 4.21 -10.97 -3.13
N PRO A 118 5.02 -12.02 -3.28
CA PRO A 118 6.46 -11.91 -3.05
C PRO A 118 7.08 -10.94 -4.05
N LEU A 119 7.53 -9.77 -3.58
CA LEU A 119 8.08 -8.72 -4.44
C LEU A 119 9.57 -8.91 -4.74
N GLU A 120 10.01 -8.37 -5.89
CA GLU A 120 11.43 -8.25 -6.25
C GLU A 120 12.07 -7.20 -5.33
N SER A 121 12.64 -7.66 -4.22
CA SER A 121 13.24 -6.82 -3.16
C SER A 121 14.74 -6.96 -3.08
N ALA A 122 15.45 -5.86 -2.83
CA ALA A 122 16.91 -5.84 -2.76
C ALA A 122 17.45 -6.01 -1.32
N PHE A 123 16.76 -5.46 -0.32
CA PHE A 123 17.12 -5.52 1.10
C PHE A 123 15.90 -5.22 1.97
N THR A 124 16.05 -5.25 3.29
CA THR A 124 15.02 -4.83 4.26
C THR A 124 15.40 -3.52 4.93
N ALA A 125 14.41 -2.70 5.26
CA ALA A 125 14.58 -1.43 5.94
C ALA A 125 13.46 -1.19 6.97
N PHE A 126 13.54 -0.07 7.70
CA PHE A 126 12.59 0.32 8.74
C PHE A 126 12.53 -0.65 9.93
N ARG A 127 11.79 -0.28 10.98
CA ARG A 127 11.77 -1.03 12.25
C ARG A 127 11.17 -2.44 12.15
N GLY A 128 10.33 -2.69 11.16
CA GLY A 128 9.64 -3.97 10.97
C GLY A 128 10.28 -4.91 9.95
N ASP A 129 11.54 -4.67 9.53
CA ASP A 129 12.22 -5.41 8.46
C ASP A 129 11.41 -5.45 7.15
N MET A 130 10.88 -4.30 6.76
CA MET A 130 10.07 -4.16 5.56
C MET A 130 10.93 -4.39 4.31
N PRO A 131 10.56 -5.31 3.41
CA PRO A 131 11.26 -5.48 2.14
C PRO A 131 11.20 -4.20 1.30
N VAL A 132 12.35 -3.68 0.89
CA VAL A 132 12.45 -2.58 -0.06
C VAL A 132 12.40 -3.17 -1.46
N ALA A 133 11.23 -3.05 -2.08
CA ALA A 133 10.89 -3.67 -3.36
C ALA A 133 11.02 -2.73 -4.56
N LYS A 134 11.09 -3.32 -5.76
CA LYS A 134 11.04 -2.59 -7.02
C LYS A 134 9.64 -2.01 -7.21
N GLU A 135 9.47 -0.77 -6.79
CA GLU A 135 8.20 -0.04 -6.78
C GLU A 135 8.31 1.27 -7.58
N ARG A 136 7.23 1.63 -8.26
CA ARG A 136 7.12 2.85 -9.07
C ARG A 136 5.86 3.60 -8.72
N ARG A 137 5.98 4.92 -8.71
CA ARG A 137 4.89 5.85 -8.49
C ARG A 137 4.64 6.66 -9.75
N TYR A 138 3.42 6.61 -10.24
CA TYR A 138 2.97 7.37 -11.40
C TYR A 138 1.99 8.45 -10.96
N PHE A 139 2.17 9.66 -11.47
CA PHE A 139 1.25 10.77 -11.26
C PHE A 139 0.44 10.99 -12.53
N ILE A 140 -0.88 10.92 -12.39
CA ILE A 140 -1.84 10.95 -13.48
C ILE A 140 -2.76 12.15 -13.30
N ARG A 141 -2.98 12.93 -14.35
CA ARG A 141 -3.98 14.00 -14.35
C ARG A 141 -4.96 13.78 -15.50
N ASP A 142 -6.24 13.66 -15.17
CA ASP A 142 -7.33 13.56 -16.14
C ASP A 142 -7.09 12.51 -17.22
N GLY A 143 -6.57 11.34 -16.80
CA GLY A 143 -6.31 10.20 -17.67
C GLY A 143 -4.94 10.15 -18.32
N GLN A 144 -4.08 11.16 -18.12
CA GLN A 144 -2.75 11.21 -18.72
C GLN A 144 -1.65 11.20 -17.67
N VAL A 145 -0.59 10.42 -17.90
CA VAL A 145 0.60 10.43 -17.02
C VAL A 145 1.33 11.76 -17.17
N GLU A 146 1.52 12.48 -16.05
CA GLU A 146 2.33 13.70 -16.02
C GLU A 146 3.80 13.39 -15.77
N CYS A 147 4.09 12.46 -14.88
CA CYS A 147 5.44 11.97 -14.58
C CYS A 147 5.40 10.64 -13.79
N HIS A 148 6.56 9.99 -13.67
CA HIS A 148 6.77 8.80 -12.86
C HIS A 148 8.10 8.91 -12.13
N HIS A 149 8.20 8.20 -11.00
CA HIS A 149 9.38 8.19 -10.15
C HIS A 149 9.56 6.84 -9.47
N PRO A 150 10.80 6.45 -9.12
CA PRO A 150 11.03 5.39 -8.15
C PRO A 150 10.33 5.73 -6.82
N TYR A 151 9.74 4.72 -6.19
CA TYR A 151 9.01 4.92 -4.92
C TYR A 151 9.95 5.22 -3.76
N TRP A 152 11.08 4.50 -3.69
CA TRP A 152 12.00 4.56 -2.57
C TRP A 152 13.11 5.59 -2.80
N ILE A 153 13.24 6.53 -1.85
CA ILE A 153 14.34 7.50 -1.84
C ILE A 153 15.32 7.22 -0.71
N GLU A 154 16.57 7.59 -0.96
CA GLU A 154 17.68 7.42 -0.02
C GLU A 154 17.41 8.07 1.34
N GLU A 155 16.92 9.32 1.33
CA GLU A 155 16.69 10.09 2.55
C GLU A 155 15.64 9.46 3.47
N ALA A 156 14.58 8.89 2.91
CA ALA A 156 13.52 8.24 3.70
C ALA A 156 14.06 6.96 4.38
N ILE A 157 14.80 6.14 3.63
CA ILE A 157 15.41 4.91 4.15
C ILE A 157 16.43 5.23 5.25
N LYS A 158 17.34 6.16 4.98
CA LYS A 158 18.42 6.55 5.88
C LYS A 158 17.91 7.15 7.20
N LYS A 159 16.85 7.95 7.13
CA LYS A 159 16.29 8.64 8.30
C LYS A 159 15.57 7.67 9.25
N GLU A 160 14.91 6.65 8.72
CA GLU A 160 14.00 5.79 9.48
C GLU A 160 14.52 4.38 9.75
N THR A 161 15.74 4.07 9.30
CA THR A 161 16.34 2.73 9.47
C THR A 161 17.64 2.78 10.27
N THR A 162 17.71 1.98 11.33
CA THR A 162 18.88 1.90 12.21
C THR A 162 19.93 0.89 11.74
N THR A 163 19.53 -0.13 10.97
CA THR A 163 20.42 -1.19 10.50
C THR A 163 20.17 -1.44 9.03
N LEU A 164 21.19 -1.17 8.20
CA LEU A 164 21.17 -1.36 6.76
C LEU A 164 22.40 -2.18 6.34
N PRO A 165 22.32 -3.00 5.27
CA PRO A 165 23.50 -3.61 4.66
C PRO A 165 24.53 -2.54 4.25
N GLU A 166 25.82 -2.84 4.32
CA GLU A 166 26.88 -1.85 4.00
C GLU A 166 26.73 -1.23 2.59
N ASN A 167 26.24 -2.02 1.62
CA ASN A 167 26.08 -1.63 0.22
C ASN A 167 24.62 -1.25 -0.15
N TRP A 168 23.80 -0.83 0.81
CA TRP A 168 22.38 -0.57 0.57
C TRP A 168 22.12 0.56 -0.44
N GLN A 169 23.02 1.55 -0.54
CA GLN A 169 22.89 2.66 -1.49
C GLN A 169 23.05 2.16 -2.94
N GLU A 170 24.01 1.27 -3.19
CA GLU A 170 24.19 0.62 -4.49
C GLU A 170 22.99 -0.26 -4.82
N LEU A 171 22.52 -1.06 -3.85
CA LEU A 171 21.33 -1.90 -4.03
C LEU A 171 20.10 -1.06 -4.38
N LEU A 172 19.87 0.06 -3.69
CA LEU A 172 18.76 0.97 -3.96
C LEU A 172 18.90 1.63 -5.34
N LYS A 173 20.11 2.06 -5.71
CA LYS A 173 20.37 2.68 -7.01
C LYS A 173 20.06 1.71 -8.15
N GLU A 174 20.46 0.45 -8.02
CA GLU A 174 20.13 -0.59 -9.01
C GLU A 174 18.62 -0.87 -9.04
N LEU A 175 17.97 -0.98 -7.88
CA LEU A 175 16.52 -1.19 -7.77
C LEU A 175 15.70 -0.05 -8.41
N ASN A 176 16.20 1.18 -8.30
CA ASN A 176 15.56 2.37 -8.85
C ASN A 176 15.81 2.58 -10.36
N LYS A 177 16.61 1.72 -11.02
CA LYS A 177 16.74 1.78 -12.48
C LYS A 177 15.44 1.36 -13.17
N GLU A 178 15.03 2.17 -14.12
CA GLU A 178 13.90 1.94 -15.01
C GLU A 178 14.44 1.67 -16.42
N ASP A 179 13.82 0.74 -17.14
CA ASP A 179 14.05 0.52 -18.56
C ASP A 179 12.83 0.96 -19.39
N GLU A 180 13.00 1.10 -20.70
CA GLU A 180 11.94 1.61 -21.58
C GLU A 180 10.72 0.68 -21.62
N GLU A 181 10.90 -0.62 -21.51
CA GLU A 181 9.80 -1.59 -21.52
C GLU A 181 8.93 -1.44 -20.26
N GLU A 182 9.56 -1.32 -19.09
CA GLU A 182 8.93 -1.03 -17.81
C GLU A 182 8.15 0.29 -17.86
N ILE A 183 8.77 1.37 -18.34
CA ILE A 183 8.13 2.69 -18.42
C ILE A 183 6.91 2.67 -19.35
N ASN A 184 7.03 2.03 -20.51
CA ASN A 184 5.91 1.93 -21.46
C ASN A 184 4.74 1.13 -20.88
N LEU A 185 5.03 0.00 -20.23
CA LEU A 185 4.01 -0.84 -19.60
C LEU A 185 3.28 -0.11 -18.46
N LEU A 186 4.02 0.51 -17.55
CA LEU A 186 3.45 1.16 -16.38
C LEU A 186 2.75 2.48 -16.74
N THR A 187 3.23 3.20 -17.75
CA THR A 187 2.49 4.31 -18.35
C THR A 187 1.14 3.85 -18.88
N PHE A 188 1.12 2.76 -19.66
CA PHE A 188 -0.12 2.20 -20.17
C PHE A 188 -1.09 1.82 -19.04
N TYR A 189 -0.61 1.13 -18.00
CA TYR A 189 -1.43 0.79 -16.82
C TYR A 189 -1.97 2.03 -16.10
N ALA A 190 -1.13 3.03 -15.85
CA ALA A 190 -1.53 4.26 -15.19
C ALA A 190 -2.61 5.02 -15.99
N GLU A 191 -2.47 5.10 -17.32
CA GLU A 191 -3.48 5.73 -18.17
C GLU A 191 -4.80 4.93 -18.22
N GLN A 192 -4.76 3.58 -18.19
CA GLN A 192 -5.98 2.79 -18.07
C GLN A 192 -6.72 3.10 -16.75
N LEU A 193 -6.01 3.18 -15.62
CA LEU A 193 -6.61 3.60 -14.34
C LEU A 193 -7.16 5.02 -14.42
N GLY A 194 -6.41 5.93 -15.05
CA GLY A 194 -6.77 7.34 -15.19
C GLY A 194 -8.07 7.58 -15.98
N LYS A 195 -8.52 6.64 -16.83
CA LYS A 195 -9.85 6.69 -17.48
C LYS A 195 -10.99 6.70 -16.46
N TYR A 196 -10.80 6.02 -15.33
CA TYR A 196 -11.78 5.92 -14.25
C TYR A 196 -11.46 6.89 -13.10
N LEU A 197 -10.18 7.05 -12.76
CA LEU A 197 -9.67 7.96 -11.75
C LEU A 197 -9.46 9.37 -12.34
N ARG A 198 -10.56 10.12 -12.51
CA ARG A 198 -10.53 11.52 -12.97
C ARG A 198 -9.83 12.43 -11.94
N GLN A 199 -9.30 13.58 -12.37
CA GLN A 199 -8.49 14.52 -11.55
C GLN A 199 -7.03 14.07 -11.40
N TYR A 200 -6.36 14.51 -10.33
CA TYR A 200 -4.94 14.24 -10.08
C TYR A 200 -4.76 13.10 -9.07
N TRP A 201 -4.09 12.05 -9.50
CA TRP A 201 -3.87 10.84 -8.73
C TRP A 201 -2.40 10.45 -8.72
N SER A 202 -1.98 9.84 -7.64
CA SER A 202 -0.78 9.04 -7.52
C SER A 202 -1.20 7.58 -7.50
N VAL A 203 -0.61 6.76 -8.36
CA VAL A 203 -0.81 5.31 -8.38
C VAL A 203 0.53 4.61 -8.23
N ASP A 204 0.54 3.55 -7.44
CA ASP A 204 1.73 2.81 -7.10
C ASP A 204 1.67 1.40 -7.70
N PHE A 205 2.78 0.99 -8.30
CA PHE A 205 2.99 -0.35 -8.85
C PHE A 205 4.19 -1.01 -8.19
N ALA A 206 4.12 -2.34 -8.01
CA ALA A 206 5.22 -3.14 -7.49
C ALA A 206 5.51 -4.35 -8.39
N LYS A 207 6.78 -4.70 -8.54
CA LYS A 207 7.19 -5.86 -9.32
C LYS A 207 7.26 -7.12 -8.44
N GLY A 208 6.53 -8.15 -8.83
CA GLY A 208 6.61 -9.48 -8.21
C GLY A 208 7.87 -10.24 -8.63
N LYS A 209 8.28 -11.22 -7.82
CA LYS A 209 9.36 -12.17 -8.17
C LYS A 209 9.01 -13.06 -9.36
N ASP A 210 7.73 -13.12 -9.73
CA ASP A 210 7.24 -13.76 -10.95
C ASP A 210 7.44 -12.91 -12.20
N GLY A 211 8.03 -11.71 -12.06
CA GLY A 211 8.32 -10.77 -13.14
C GLY A 211 7.14 -9.87 -13.53
N LYS A 212 5.96 -10.02 -12.92
CA LYS A 212 4.79 -9.20 -13.24
C LYS A 212 4.76 -7.91 -12.43
N TRP A 213 4.18 -6.87 -13.02
CA TRP A 213 3.88 -5.62 -12.34
C TRP A 213 2.45 -5.62 -11.84
N TYR A 214 2.28 -5.29 -10.56
CA TYR A 214 1.00 -5.27 -9.86
C TYR A 214 0.63 -3.85 -9.45
N PHE A 215 -0.62 -3.46 -9.66
CA PHE A 215 -1.19 -2.25 -9.06
C PHE A 215 -1.43 -2.49 -7.55
N ILE A 216 -0.82 -1.65 -6.71
CA ILE A 216 -0.82 -1.86 -5.26
C ILE A 216 -1.54 -0.77 -4.47
N ASP A 217 -1.57 0.48 -4.94
CA ASP A 217 -2.18 1.58 -4.19
C ASP A 217 -2.55 2.77 -5.07
N ALA A 218 -3.52 3.57 -4.62
CA ALA A 218 -3.85 4.86 -5.21
C ALA A 218 -4.21 5.90 -4.14
N ALA A 219 -3.81 7.14 -4.37
CA ALA A 219 -4.15 8.29 -3.54
C ALA A 219 -4.25 9.56 -4.40
N LEU A 220 -4.83 10.62 -3.85
CA LEU A 220 -4.81 11.92 -4.51
C LEU A 220 -3.38 12.42 -4.66
N GLY A 221 -3.06 12.95 -5.84
CA GLY A 221 -1.70 13.39 -6.13
C GLY A 221 -1.25 14.55 -5.24
N GLU A 222 -2.16 15.43 -4.83
CA GLU A 222 -1.89 16.54 -3.90
C GLU A 222 -1.52 16.09 -2.47
N GLN A 223 -1.88 14.86 -2.11
CA GLN A 223 -1.64 14.28 -0.78
C GLN A 223 -0.54 13.23 -0.79
N SER A 224 0.07 13.01 -1.95
CA SER A 224 1.12 12.01 -2.15
C SER A 224 2.48 12.70 -2.14
N TRP A 225 3.47 12.06 -1.52
CA TRP A 225 4.85 12.52 -1.62
C TRP A 225 5.30 12.49 -3.08
N HIS A 226 5.74 13.65 -3.59
CA HIS A 226 6.13 13.87 -4.97
C HIS A 226 7.54 14.49 -5.00
N PRO A 227 8.55 13.84 -5.58
CA PRO A 227 9.89 14.40 -5.66
C PRO A 227 9.90 15.68 -6.50
N PRO A 228 10.86 16.60 -6.30
CA PRO A 228 11.02 17.75 -7.19
C PRO A 228 11.18 17.28 -8.65
N CYS A 229 10.30 17.75 -9.54
CA CYS A 229 10.41 17.51 -10.97
C CYS A 229 9.74 18.66 -11.75
N PRO A 230 10.02 18.85 -13.05
CA PRO A 230 9.45 19.95 -13.84
C PRO A 230 7.91 19.96 -13.90
N LYS A 231 7.28 18.82 -13.62
CA LYS A 231 5.82 18.63 -13.63
C LYS A 231 5.19 18.76 -12.24
N ASN A 232 6.01 18.87 -11.18
CA ASN A 232 5.53 19.13 -9.84
C ASN A 232 4.99 20.57 -9.75
N LYS A 233 3.75 20.75 -10.18
CA LYS A 233 3.01 21.98 -9.93
C LYS A 233 2.50 21.91 -8.49
N MET A 234 3.38 22.13 -7.51
CA MET A 234 2.86 22.48 -6.19
C MET A 234 2.02 23.76 -6.36
N PRO A 235 0.78 23.80 -5.87
CA PRO A 235 0.10 25.07 -5.66
C PRO A 235 0.86 25.94 -4.64
#